data_AF-A0A5S9M9I8-F1
#
_entry.id   AF-A0A5S9M9I8-F1
#
_cell.length_a   1.000
_cell.length_b   1.000
_cell.length_c   1.000
_cell.angle_alpha   90.00
_cell.angle_beta   90.00
_cell.angle_gamma   90.00
#
_symmetry.space_group_name_H-M   'P 1'
#
loop_
_entity.id
_entity.type
_entity.pdbx_description
1 polymer ?
#
loop_
_entity_poly.entity_id
_entity_poly.type
_entity_poly.pdbx_seq_one_letter_code
_entity_poly.pdbx_strand_id
1 'polypeptide(L)' 'MSVVLRFFGIGESQLETDLEDLIDAQTNPTIAPLASDGEVTLRLTAKHEEDEKETERLLKKKQKRKFWRG' A
#
# COMPACT_ATOMS: atom_id res chain seq x y z
N MET A 1 -6.11 11.45 -2.48
CA MET A 1 -5.72 10.69 -3.70
C MET A 1 -5.56 9.20 -3.37
N SER A 2 -5.86 8.26 -4.29
CA SER A 2 -5.61 6.82 -4.08
C SER A 2 -4.83 6.18 -5.24
N VAL A 3 -3.89 5.29 -4.91
CA VAL A 3 -3.07 4.53 -5.87
C VAL A 3 -3.24 3.04 -5.59
N VAL A 4 -3.27 2.23 -6.65
CA VAL A 4 -3.46 0.79 -6.58
C VAL A 4 -2.21 0.09 -7.10
N LEU A 5 -1.66 -0.84 -6.33
CA LEU A 5 -0.55 -1.72 -6.70
C LEU A 5 -1.08 -3.14 -6.88
N ARG A 6 -0.64 -3.85 -7.92
CA ARG A 6 -1.01 -5.26 -8.16
C ARG A 6 0.23 -6.14 -8.05
N PHE A 7 0.09 -7.25 -7.35
CA PHE A 7 1.12 -8.25 -7.12
C PHE A 7 0.60 -9.60 -7.63
N PHE A 8 1.45 -10.32 -8.36
CA PHE A 8 1.15 -11.64 -8.90
C PHE A 8 2.12 -12.65 -8.27
N GLY A 9 1.61 -13.82 -7.89
CA GLY A 9 2.44 -14.92 -7.37
C GLY A 9 2.86 -14.82 -5.90
N ILE A 10 2.30 -13.88 -5.12
CA ILE A 10 2.41 -13.87 -3.66
C ILE A 10 1.16 -14.55 -3.10
N GLY A 11 1.35 -15.53 -2.21
CA GLY A 11 0.23 -16.20 -1.54
C GLY A 11 -0.50 -15.23 -0.60
N GLU A 12 -1.84 -15.27 -0.65
CA GLU A 12 -2.71 -14.33 0.05
C GLU A 12 -2.45 -14.30 1.58
N SER A 13 -2.24 -15.48 2.17
CA SER A 13 -1.99 -15.66 3.61
C SER A 13 -0.66 -15.05 4.07
N GLN A 14 0.39 -15.16 3.26
CA GLN A 14 1.69 -14.55 3.57
C GLN A 14 1.59 -13.03 3.51
N LEU A 15 0.89 -12.49 2.49
CA LEU A 15 0.75 -11.06 2.35
C LEU A 15 -0.11 -10.47 3.48
N GLU A 16 -1.19 -11.13 3.86
CA GLU A 16 -2.03 -10.69 4.99
C GLU A 16 -1.20 -10.56 6.27
N THR A 17 -0.44 -11.61 6.61
CA THR A 17 0.45 -11.62 7.77
C THR A 17 1.51 -10.51 7.70
N ASP A 18 2.17 -10.34 6.55
CA ASP A 18 3.21 -9.31 6.35
C ASP A 18 2.65 -7.87 6.37
N LEU A 19 1.34 -7.72 6.17
CA LEU A 19 0.67 -6.44 6.11
C LEU A 19 -0.03 -6.07 7.42
N GLU A 20 -0.35 -7.03 8.29
CA GLU A 20 -1.07 -6.84 9.55
C GLU A 20 -0.42 -5.74 10.41
N ASP A 21 0.87 -5.86 10.71
CA ASP A 21 1.64 -4.86 11.45
C ASP A 21 1.60 -3.45 10.83
N LEU A 22 1.50 -3.39 9.50
CA LEU A 22 1.47 -2.12 8.76
C LEU A 22 0.07 -1.52 8.66
N ILE A 23 -0.96 -2.36 8.78
CA ILE A 23 -2.35 -1.97 8.89
C ILE A 23 -2.65 -1.50 10.33
N ASP A 24 -1.91 -1.99 11.32
CA ASP A 24 -2.04 -1.50 12.70
C ASP A 24 -1.25 -0.21 12.92
N ALA A 25 -0.05 -0.08 12.35
CA ALA A 25 0.80 1.10 12.53
C ALA A 25 0.51 2.27 11.57
N GLN A 26 -0.56 2.22 10.77
CA GLN A 26 -0.86 3.24 9.75
C GLN A 26 -1.51 4.49 10.34
N THR A 27 -0.95 5.65 9.97
CA THR A 27 -1.51 6.98 10.26
C THR A 27 -2.01 7.67 8.98
N ASN A 28 -1.13 7.92 8.02
CA ASN A 28 -1.45 8.42 6.67
C ASN A 28 -0.24 8.19 5.76
N PRO A 29 -0.37 7.72 4.52
CA PRO A 29 -1.56 7.15 3.86
C PRO A 29 -2.00 5.79 4.43
N THR A 30 -3.30 5.51 4.33
CA THR A 30 -3.91 4.20 4.65
C THR A 30 -3.52 3.17 3.60
N ILE A 31 -3.30 1.92 4.03
CA ILE A 31 -3.02 0.77 3.16
C ILE A 31 -4.16 -0.23 3.35
N ALA A 32 -4.78 -0.65 2.25
CA ALA A 32 -5.81 -1.69 2.25
C ALA A 32 -5.43 -2.81 1.28
N PRO A 33 -5.15 -4.04 1.76
CA PRO A 33 -5.03 -5.21 0.91
C PRO A 33 -6.38 -5.68 0.39
N LEU A 34 -6.38 -6.18 -0.84
CA LEU A 34 -7.49 -6.80 -1.53
C LEU A 34 -6.92 -8.03 -2.25
N ALA A 35 -7.16 -9.20 -1.68
CA ALA A 35 -6.72 -10.47 -2.25
C ALA A 35 -7.84 -11.07 -3.13
N SER A 36 -7.44 -11.70 -4.24
CA SER A 36 -8.30 -12.41 -5.17
C SER A 36 -7.54 -13.62 -5.70
N ASP A 37 -8.26 -14.59 -6.28
CA ASP A 37 -7.69 -15.85 -6.78
C ASP A 37 -6.48 -15.62 -7.71
N GLY A 38 -5.27 -15.81 -7.18
CA GLY A 38 -3.99 -15.65 -7.88
C GLY A 38 -3.40 -14.23 -7.97
N GLU A 39 -4.08 -13.19 -7.48
CA GLU A 39 -3.56 -11.82 -7.45
C GLU A 39 -3.84 -11.10 -6.13
N VAL A 40 -2.89 -10.26 -5.70
CA VAL A 40 -3.14 -9.39 -4.55
C VAL A 40 -2.95 -7.93 -4.93
N THR A 41 -3.91 -7.12 -4.52
CA THR A 41 -3.97 -5.71 -4.81
C THR A 41 -3.81 -4.91 -3.52
N LEU A 42 -2.96 -3.87 -3.52
CA LEU A 42 -2.84 -2.93 -2.42
C LEU A 42 -3.32 -1.56 -2.82
N ARG A 43 -4.34 -1.06 -2.12
CA ARG A 43 -4.82 0.31 -2.26
C ARG A 43 -4.16 1.20 -1.22
N LEU A 44 -3.39 2.18 -1.67
CA LEU A 44 -2.86 3.26 -0.84
C LEU A 44 -3.74 4.49 -0.97
N THR A 45 -4.25 5.00 0.14
CA THR A 45 -5.10 6.20 0.17
C THR A 45 -4.45 7.26 1.04
N ALA A 46 -4.05 8.37 0.43
CA ALA A 46 -3.52 9.53 1.14
C ALA A 46 -4.61 10.59 1.29
N LYS A 47 -4.82 11.04 2.53
CA LYS A 47 -5.73 12.15 2.85
C LYS A 47 -4.86 13.40 3.10
N HIS A 48 -4.85 14.32 2.14
CA HIS A 48 -4.32 15.67 2.31
C HIS A 48 -5.14 16.59 1.42
N GLU A 49 -5.70 17.65 2.00
CA GLU A 49 -6.70 18.51 1.37
C GLU A 49 -6.09 19.68 0.59
N GLU A 50 -4.80 20.00 0.81
CA GLU A 50 -4.21 21.25 0.30
C GLU A 50 -3.04 21.08 -0.68
N ASP A 51 -2.37 19.92 -0.73
CA ASP A 51 -1.22 19.74 -1.63
C ASP A 51 -1.18 18.34 -2.29
N GLU A 52 -1.54 18.31 -3.57
CA GLU A 52 -1.52 17.10 -4.39
C GLU A 52 -0.10 16.58 -4.64
N LYS A 53 0.91 17.46 -4.75
CA LYS A 53 2.30 17.06 -4.95
C LYS A 53 2.87 16.40 -3.72
N GLU A 54 2.57 16.92 -2.53
CA GLU A 54 3.03 16.31 -1.29
C GLU A 54 2.31 14.99 -1.02
N THR A 55 1.04 14.90 -1.39
CA THR A 55 0.27 13.64 -1.41
C THR A 55 0.94 12.59 -2.31
N GLU A 56 1.32 12.96 -3.53
CA GLU A 56 2.05 12.08 -4.45
C GLU A 56 3.42 11.66 -3.91
N ARG A 57 4.15 12.61 -3.30
CA ARG A 57 5.48 12.35 -2.71
C ARG A 57 5.40 11.36 -1.55
N LEU A 58 4.39 11.50 -0.68
CA LEU A 58 4.14 10.57 0.42
C LEU A 58 3.83 9.16 -0.08
N LEU A 59 2.99 9.05 -1.12
CA LEU A 59 2.67 7.77 -1.75
C LEU A 59 3.92 7.12 -2.36
N LYS A 60 4.71 7.87 -3.14
CA LYS A 60 5.98 7.40 -3.73
C LYS A 60 6.99 6.95 -2.67
N LYS A 61 7.14 7.73 -1.58
CA LYS A 61 8.07 7.41 -0.48
C LYS A 61 7.67 6.10 0.22
N LYS A 62 6.37 5.89 0.46
CA LYS A 62 5.86 4.67 1.13
C LYS A 62 5.99 3.44 0.23
N GLN A 63 5.77 3.60 -1.09
CA GLN A 63 5.98 2.53 -2.08
C GLN A 63 7.46 2.10 -2.16
N LYS A 64 8.38 3.05 -2.35
CA LYS A 64 9.82 2.77 -2.52
C LYS A 64 10.44 2.10 -1.29
N ARG A 65 10.10 2.57 -0.09
CA ARG A 65 10.67 2.05 1.16
C ARG A 65 10.30 0.59 1.42
N LYS A 66 9.14 0.14 0.93
CA LYS A 66 8.55 -1.13 1.35
C LYS A 66 8.60 -2.21 0.27
N PHE A 67 8.31 -1.86 -0.99
CA PHE A 67 8.17 -2.84 -2.08
C PHE A 67 9.39 -2.94 -2.99
N TRP A 68 10.30 -1.95 -2.95
CA TRP A 68 11.50 -1.89 -3.80
C TRP A 68 12.77 -1.93 -2.94
N ARG A 69 12.89 -2.92 -2.05
CA ARG A 69 14.15 -3.20 -1.31
C ARG A 69 15.00 -4.29 -1.99
N GLY A 70 14.85 -4.44 -3.31
CA GLY A 70 15.73 -5.24 -4.18
C GLY A 70 16.69 -4.34 -4.93
#